data_AF-A0A428Y2F6-F1
#
_entry.id   AF-A0A428Y2F6-F1
#
_cell.length_a   1.000
_cell.length_b   1.000
_cell.length_c   1.000
_cell.angle_alpha   90.00
_cell.angle_beta   90.00
_cell.angle_gamma   90.00
#
_symmetry.space_group_name_H-M   'P 1'
#
loop_
_entity.id
_entity.type
_entity.pdbx_description
1 polymer ?
#
loop_
_entity_poly.entity_id
_entity_poly.type
_entity_poly.pdbx_seq_one_letter_code
_entity_poly.pdbx_strand_id
1 'polypeptide(L)'
;MLDLDAVEQTVARQLTLLDPSHRRGPLDETGRRANGGRTLAELIARYGTPGPSMPVQLCCGMGVDTAVIVTELIENEDARVLLVADADGRERLVRIELSDVDLVTAMTGNEFDETQEAMEHHLLPVIRRAGLRYVQISRAGQSQEDGIVILDDSRAPQRMFMRGPWALEDELATAGTVPQTAAASRRCSYRAKGWPLDTWATAEYGTTERIHIMGFASEETARVQKDLSYSRATRRSVYPRQWGYDRQLCLEYLRARYGIEWPRSCCGYFPFAGGSRAKNARIAERWRAQPSAGVLSIWLELLALALNPRMALFKTSTAWQVAHQHGLDRVLAAVQERLNASRWAIYDVRRVFRPHGAKLGVAGDSSRKGRAWRSTHAVHSGSRAEMVAEISSARDGSLDPGITPRRHLVVPRNVYPSCERFLVAAPLAVADKEERGFHELWESTIAAQGTTRFAKESADV
;
A
#
# COMPACT_ATOMS: atom_id res chain seq x y z
N MET A 1 -23.03 -45.33 -19.31
CA MET A 1 -23.99 -44.85 -18.31
C MET A 1 -23.22 -44.79 -17.01
N LEU A 2 -22.92 -43.59 -16.50
CA LEU A 2 -22.16 -43.44 -15.26
C LEU A 2 -22.98 -44.02 -14.12
N ASP A 3 -22.40 -44.94 -13.37
CA ASP A 3 -22.99 -45.53 -12.18
C ASP A 3 -23.00 -44.46 -11.08
N LEU A 4 -24.13 -43.75 -11.00
CA LEU A 4 -24.31 -42.64 -10.07
C LEU A 4 -24.24 -43.13 -8.62
N ASP A 5 -24.66 -44.36 -8.34
CA ASP A 5 -24.59 -44.95 -7.00
C ASP A 5 -23.13 -45.22 -6.60
N ALA A 6 -22.29 -45.66 -7.54
CA ALA A 6 -20.85 -45.82 -7.29
C ALA A 6 -20.14 -44.47 -7.09
N VAL A 7 -20.54 -43.41 -7.81
CA VAL A 7 -20.01 -42.05 -7.61
C VAL A 7 -20.46 -41.49 -6.27
N GLU A 8 -21.73 -41.66 -5.91
CA GLU A 8 -22.29 -41.16 -4.66
C GLU A 8 -21.72 -41.90 -3.45
N GLN A 9 -21.48 -43.22 -3.56
CA GLN A 9 -20.75 -43.98 -2.54
C GLN A 9 -19.27 -43.59 -2.44
N THR A 10 -18.64 -43.23 -3.55
CA THR A 10 -17.24 -42.73 -3.56
C THR A 10 -17.15 -41.35 -2.92
N VAL A 11 -18.07 -40.45 -3.23
CA VAL A 11 -18.17 -39.12 -2.62
C VAL A 11 -18.55 -39.24 -1.14
N ALA A 12 -19.48 -40.11 -0.77
CA ALA A 12 -19.85 -40.37 0.61
C ALA A 12 -18.68 -40.99 1.40
N ARG A 13 -17.88 -41.89 0.81
CA ARG A 13 -16.62 -42.40 1.40
C ARG A 13 -15.56 -41.32 1.53
N GLN A 14 -15.41 -40.43 0.55
CA GLN A 14 -14.47 -39.31 0.65
C GLN A 14 -14.92 -38.26 1.68
N LEU A 15 -16.22 -38.07 1.86
CA LEU A 15 -16.81 -37.22 2.88
C LEU A 15 -16.78 -37.88 4.28
N THR A 16 -16.78 -39.21 4.39
CA THR A 16 -16.56 -39.91 5.69
C THR A 16 -15.08 -40.08 6.02
N LEU A 17 -14.18 -39.98 5.04
CA LEU A 17 -12.74 -39.77 5.27
C LEU A 17 -12.41 -38.33 5.69
N LEU A 18 -13.37 -37.39 5.59
CA LEU A 18 -13.37 -36.16 6.38
C LEU A 18 -13.90 -36.47 7.78
N ASP A 19 -13.06 -37.19 8.51
CA ASP A 19 -13.19 -37.50 9.91
C ASP A 19 -13.56 -36.25 10.76
N PRO A 20 -14.71 -36.23 11.47
CA PRO A 20 -15.06 -35.18 12.43
C PRO A 20 -14.09 -35.12 13.63
N SER A 21 -13.26 -36.15 13.80
CA SER A 21 -12.18 -36.23 14.78
C SER A 21 -10.81 -35.75 14.28
N HIS A 22 -10.78 -35.05 13.13
CA HIS A 22 -9.72 -34.05 12.85
C HIS A 22 -9.88 -32.80 13.74
N ARG A 23 -9.93 -33.01 15.06
CA ARG A 23 -9.28 -32.11 16.01
C ARG A 23 -7.77 -32.31 15.89
N ARG A 24 -7.18 -31.97 14.75
CA ARG A 24 -5.79 -31.51 14.77
C ARG A 24 -5.87 -30.06 15.19
N GLY A 25 -5.96 -29.84 16.51
CA GLY A 25 -5.69 -28.52 17.06
C GLY A 25 -4.31 -28.05 16.56
N PRO A 26 -4.10 -26.75 16.29
CA PRO A 26 -2.82 -26.34 15.77
C PRO A 26 -1.71 -26.52 16.84
N LEU A 27 -0.84 -27.49 16.54
CA LEU A 27 0.49 -27.82 17.08
C LEU A 27 0.64 -28.19 18.57
N ASP A 28 1.00 -29.46 18.81
CA ASP A 28 1.68 -30.00 19.99
C ASP A 28 3.11 -30.52 19.64
N GLU A 29 3.64 -31.54 20.31
CA GLU A 29 4.70 -31.49 21.35
C GLU A 29 6.12 -31.00 20.97
N THR A 30 6.33 -30.37 19.82
CA THR A 30 7.54 -29.54 19.59
C THR A 30 7.30 -28.18 18.90
N GLY A 31 6.04 -27.79 18.59
CA GLY A 31 5.72 -26.73 17.60
C GLY A 31 4.87 -25.53 18.05
N ARG A 32 5.04 -25.00 19.28
CA ARG A 32 4.58 -23.68 19.81
C ARG A 32 3.10 -23.26 19.60
N ARG A 33 2.37 -23.23 20.72
CA ARG A 33 1.06 -22.54 20.91
C ARG A 33 1.19 -21.01 20.93
N ALA A 34 0.05 -20.32 20.77
CA ALA A 34 -0.12 -18.93 21.17
C ALA A 34 0.48 -18.65 22.57
N ASN A 35 0.87 -17.41 22.83
CA ASN A 35 1.59 -16.94 24.03
C ASN A 35 3.04 -17.44 24.22
N GLY A 36 3.68 -17.90 23.14
CA GLY A 36 5.09 -18.27 23.13
C GLY A 36 5.32 -19.63 23.77
N GLY A 37 4.35 -20.53 23.62
CA GLY A 37 4.34 -21.86 24.24
C GLY A 37 3.92 -21.88 25.71
N ARG A 38 3.57 -20.74 26.31
CA ARG A 38 3.05 -20.68 27.67
C ARG A 38 1.60 -21.13 27.72
N THR A 39 1.28 -21.97 28.69
CA THR A 39 -0.08 -22.39 29.03
C THR A 39 -0.85 -21.25 29.69
N LEU A 40 -2.18 -21.31 29.61
CA LEU A 40 -3.05 -20.38 30.35
C LEU A 40 -2.76 -20.38 31.85
N ALA A 41 -2.45 -21.54 32.43
CA ALA A 41 -2.11 -21.67 33.85
C ALA A 41 -0.84 -20.88 34.21
N GLU A 42 0.21 -20.96 33.39
CA GLU A 42 1.46 -20.20 33.59
C GLU A 42 1.24 -18.69 33.46
N LEU A 43 0.37 -18.26 32.53
CA LEU A 43 0.00 -16.85 32.40
C LEU A 43 -0.75 -16.37 33.63
N ILE A 44 -1.74 -17.13 34.11
CA ILE A 44 -2.52 -16.80 35.32
C ILE A 44 -1.61 -16.75 36.56
N ALA A 45 -0.71 -17.71 36.71
CA ALA A 45 0.23 -17.72 37.83
C ALA A 45 1.12 -16.47 37.87
N ARG A 46 1.47 -15.92 36.70
CA ARG A 46 2.35 -14.76 36.59
C ARG A 46 1.62 -13.41 36.64
N TYR A 47 0.44 -13.31 36.03
CA TYR A 47 -0.24 -12.03 35.78
C TYR A 47 -1.63 -11.95 36.43
N GLY A 48 -2.03 -12.98 37.18
CA GLY A 48 -3.36 -13.08 37.79
C GLY A 48 -4.44 -13.52 36.80
N THR A 49 -5.67 -13.65 37.30
CA THR A 49 -6.83 -14.04 36.49
C THR A 49 -7.11 -12.98 35.41
N PRO A 50 -7.44 -13.37 34.16
CA PRO A 50 -7.78 -12.42 33.11
C PRO A 50 -8.96 -11.54 33.50
N GLY A 51 -8.84 -10.24 33.25
CA GLY A 51 -9.95 -9.31 33.35
C GLY A 51 -11.02 -9.52 32.26
N PRO A 52 -12.16 -8.82 32.37
CA PRO A 52 -13.24 -8.92 31.40
C PRO A 52 -12.79 -8.44 30.01
N SER A 53 -13.52 -8.91 29.00
CA SER A 53 -13.34 -8.47 27.61
C SER A 53 -13.59 -6.96 27.47
N MET A 54 -13.01 -6.39 26.42
CA MET A 54 -13.13 -4.99 26.05
C MET A 54 -13.10 -4.87 24.52
N PRO A 55 -13.55 -3.74 23.94
CA PRO A 55 -13.54 -3.56 22.49
C PRO A 55 -12.17 -3.83 21.87
N VAL A 56 -12.15 -4.55 20.75
CA VAL A 56 -10.93 -4.93 20.04
C VAL A 56 -11.01 -4.50 18.58
N GLN A 57 -10.09 -3.63 18.17
CA GLN A 57 -9.82 -3.34 16.77
C GLN A 57 -8.71 -4.27 16.26
N LEU A 58 -9.02 -5.20 15.35
CA LEU A 58 -8.03 -6.03 14.67
C LEU A 58 -7.82 -5.54 13.23
N CYS A 59 -6.68 -4.92 12.97
CA CYS A 59 -6.37 -4.44 11.62
C CYS A 59 -5.93 -5.59 10.70
N CYS A 60 -6.73 -5.83 9.67
CA CYS A 60 -6.50 -6.86 8.67
C CYS A 60 -5.83 -6.32 7.42
N GLY A 61 -4.53 -6.58 7.29
CA GLY A 61 -3.76 -6.28 6.08
C GLY A 61 -3.89 -7.34 4.98
N MET A 62 -4.69 -8.40 5.18
CA MET A 62 -4.79 -9.61 4.33
C MET A 62 -3.46 -10.37 4.17
N GLY A 63 -2.43 -9.95 4.89
CA GLY A 63 -1.16 -10.63 4.95
C GLY A 63 -1.23 -11.85 5.86
N VAL A 64 -0.25 -12.72 5.68
CA VAL A 64 -0.01 -13.91 6.49
C VAL A 64 -0.20 -13.71 8.00
N ASP A 65 0.33 -12.63 8.60
CA ASP A 65 0.36 -12.44 10.04
C ASP A 65 -1.07 -12.23 10.53
N THR A 66 -1.85 -11.40 9.83
CA THR A 66 -3.26 -11.24 10.17
C THR A 66 -4.07 -12.50 9.90
N ALA A 67 -3.82 -13.23 8.80
CA ALA A 67 -4.52 -14.47 8.53
C ALA A 67 -4.31 -15.50 9.65
N VAL A 68 -3.09 -15.61 10.18
CA VAL A 68 -2.80 -16.45 11.36
C VAL A 68 -3.52 -15.92 12.59
N ILE A 69 -3.47 -14.62 12.88
CA ILE A 69 -4.16 -14.04 14.04
C ILE A 69 -5.64 -14.34 14.03
N VAL A 70 -6.31 -14.09 12.90
CA VAL A 70 -7.75 -14.31 12.78
C VAL A 70 -8.06 -15.79 12.97
N THR A 71 -7.27 -16.68 12.36
CA THR A 71 -7.45 -18.13 12.49
C THR A 71 -7.25 -18.58 13.94
N GLU A 72 -6.16 -18.17 14.59
CA GLU A 72 -5.86 -18.49 15.99
C GLU A 72 -6.93 -17.95 16.95
N LEU A 73 -7.34 -16.68 16.82
CA LEU A 73 -8.38 -16.12 17.69
C LEU A 73 -9.70 -16.88 17.56
N ILE A 74 -10.04 -17.35 16.36
CA ILE A 74 -11.29 -18.07 16.12
C ILE A 74 -11.18 -19.52 16.63
N GLU A 75 -10.11 -20.22 16.30
CA GLU A 75 -9.98 -21.67 16.49
C GLU A 75 -9.33 -22.06 17.84
N ASN A 76 -8.63 -21.14 18.50
CA ASN A 76 -7.88 -21.39 19.72
C ASN A 76 -8.31 -20.43 20.86
N GLU A 77 -8.98 -20.97 21.87
CA GLU A 77 -9.43 -20.18 23.04
C GLU A 77 -8.28 -19.60 23.86
N ASP A 78 -7.10 -20.25 23.89
CA ASP A 78 -5.93 -19.73 24.59
C ASP A 78 -5.37 -18.46 23.92
N ALA A 79 -5.55 -18.32 22.59
CA ALA A 79 -5.15 -17.15 21.84
C ALA A 79 -5.99 -15.91 22.17
N ARG A 80 -7.17 -16.11 22.79
CA ARG A 80 -8.07 -15.03 23.23
C ARG A 80 -7.66 -14.43 24.58
N VAL A 81 -6.61 -14.95 25.22
CA VAL A 81 -6.06 -14.34 26.44
C VAL A 81 -4.84 -13.52 26.05
N LEU A 82 -4.99 -12.19 26.11
CA LEU A 82 -4.01 -11.22 25.65
C LEU A 82 -3.34 -10.54 26.84
N LEU A 83 -2.04 -10.31 26.72
CA LEU A 83 -1.29 -9.48 27.68
C LEU A 83 -1.34 -8.03 27.20
N VAL A 84 -2.01 -7.17 27.96
CA VAL A 84 -2.30 -5.78 27.61
C VAL A 84 -1.62 -4.86 28.62
N ALA A 85 -0.83 -3.91 28.14
CA ALA A 85 -0.27 -2.85 28.97
C ALA A 85 -1.31 -1.74 29.18
N ASP A 86 -1.45 -1.22 30.40
CA ASP A 86 -2.23 -0.03 30.71
C ASP A 86 -1.47 1.26 30.35
N ALA A 87 -2.06 2.42 30.70
CA ALA A 87 -1.46 3.73 30.44
C ALA A 87 -0.13 3.95 31.18
N ASP A 88 0.08 3.28 32.30
CA ASP A 88 1.30 3.35 33.12
C ASP A 88 2.31 2.26 32.75
N GLY A 89 2.02 1.47 31.72
CA GLY A 89 2.87 0.38 31.23
C GLY A 89 2.78 -0.90 32.07
N ARG A 90 1.82 -1.01 33.00
CA ARG A 90 1.61 -2.24 33.77
C ARG A 90 0.86 -3.25 32.91
N GLU A 91 1.38 -4.46 32.85
CA GLU A 91 0.80 -5.53 32.05
C GLU A 91 -0.28 -6.29 32.86
N ARG A 92 -1.43 -6.56 32.22
CA ARG A 92 -2.50 -7.41 32.76
C ARG A 92 -3.04 -8.34 31.69
N LEU A 93 -3.60 -9.47 32.11
CA LEU A 93 -4.32 -10.37 31.19
C LEU A 93 -5.74 -9.85 30.93
N VAL A 94 -6.16 -9.92 29.67
CA VAL A 94 -7.53 -9.66 29.22
C VAL A 94 -7.98 -10.85 28.41
N ARG A 95 -9.12 -11.45 28.77
CA ARG A 95 -9.79 -12.45 27.93
C ARG A 95 -10.73 -11.73 26.99
N ILE A 96 -10.53 -11.88 25.68
CA ILE A 96 -11.37 -11.27 24.66
C ILE A 96 -12.45 -12.22 24.17
N GLU A 97 -13.66 -11.70 24.00
CA GLU A 97 -14.75 -12.40 23.33
C GLU A 97 -14.79 -12.02 21.85
N LEU A 98 -15.10 -12.97 20.97
CA LEU A 98 -15.17 -12.70 19.52
C LEU A 98 -16.26 -11.69 19.16
N SER A 99 -17.28 -11.52 20.01
CA SER A 99 -18.32 -10.51 19.84
C SER A 99 -17.78 -9.08 19.92
N ASP A 100 -16.68 -8.88 20.66
CA ASP A 100 -16.05 -7.58 20.90
C ASP A 100 -14.92 -7.27 19.92
N VAL A 101 -14.65 -8.20 18.98
CA VAL A 101 -13.62 -8.03 17.96
C VAL A 101 -14.24 -7.51 16.67
N ASP A 102 -13.83 -6.30 16.29
CA ASP A 102 -14.04 -5.75 14.96
C ASP A 102 -12.78 -5.99 14.12
N LEU A 103 -12.90 -6.88 13.13
CA LEU A 103 -11.89 -7.06 12.10
C LEU A 103 -12.07 -5.95 11.06
N VAL A 104 -11.01 -5.21 10.72
CA VAL A 104 -11.13 -4.06 9.81
C VAL A 104 -10.04 -4.06 8.75
N THR A 105 -10.42 -3.92 7.47
CA THR A 105 -9.47 -3.74 6.37
C THR A 105 -9.70 -2.42 5.66
N ALA A 106 -8.65 -1.62 5.54
CA ALA A 106 -8.60 -0.47 4.63
C ALA A 106 -8.07 -0.89 3.24
N MET A 107 -8.96 -0.82 2.24
CA MET A 107 -8.71 -1.25 0.87
C MET A 107 -7.96 -0.21 0.07
N THR A 108 -6.91 -0.62 -0.64
CA THR A 108 -6.11 0.29 -1.47
C THR A 108 -6.48 0.27 -2.94
N GLY A 109 -7.14 -0.78 -3.42
CA GLY A 109 -7.75 -0.80 -4.76
C GLY A 109 -7.12 -1.77 -5.75
N ASN A 110 -5.88 -2.21 -5.51
CA ASN A 110 -5.06 -2.87 -6.54
C ASN A 110 -4.10 -3.93 -5.96
N GLU A 111 -4.50 -4.56 -4.87
CA GLU A 111 -3.92 -5.83 -4.43
C GLU A 111 -4.09 -6.91 -5.52
N PHE A 112 -3.24 -7.94 -5.48
CA PHE A 112 -3.31 -9.03 -6.45
C PHE A 112 -4.52 -9.94 -6.20
N ASP A 113 -5.03 -10.56 -7.27
CA ASP A 113 -6.23 -11.41 -7.24
C ASP A 113 -6.01 -12.62 -6.33
N GLU A 114 -4.80 -13.19 -6.30
CA GLU A 114 -4.43 -14.27 -5.37
C GLU A 114 -4.67 -13.89 -3.89
N THR A 115 -4.54 -12.59 -3.53
CA THR A 115 -4.83 -12.12 -2.16
C THR A 115 -6.33 -12.13 -1.90
N GLN A 116 -7.14 -11.71 -2.88
CA GLN A 116 -8.60 -11.80 -2.81
C GLN A 116 -9.01 -13.27 -2.66
N GLU A 117 -8.53 -14.14 -3.54
CA GLU A 117 -8.88 -15.56 -3.56
C GLU A 117 -8.51 -16.24 -2.24
N ALA A 118 -7.32 -15.97 -1.69
CA ALA A 118 -6.92 -16.52 -0.41
C ALA A 118 -7.86 -16.09 0.73
N MET A 119 -8.29 -14.83 0.75
CA MET A 119 -9.25 -14.32 1.72
C MET A 119 -10.63 -14.96 1.54
N GLU A 120 -11.18 -14.95 0.32
CA GLU A 120 -12.54 -15.43 0.04
C GLU A 120 -12.69 -16.95 0.21
N HIS A 121 -11.70 -17.74 -0.20
CA HIS A 121 -11.78 -19.20 -0.13
C HIS A 121 -11.41 -19.76 1.26
N HIS A 122 -10.55 -19.07 2.02
CA HIS A 122 -10.03 -19.63 3.27
C HIS A 122 -10.42 -18.84 4.51
N LEU A 123 -10.30 -17.50 4.52
CA LEU A 123 -10.49 -16.73 5.74
C LEU A 123 -11.94 -16.27 5.96
N LEU A 124 -12.63 -15.77 4.93
CA LEU A 124 -14.02 -15.34 5.04
C LEU A 124 -14.96 -16.47 5.53
N PRO A 125 -14.83 -17.74 5.08
CA PRO A 125 -15.65 -18.82 5.61
C PRO A 125 -15.45 -19.04 7.11
N VAL A 126 -14.22 -18.89 7.62
CA VAL A 126 -13.90 -19.02 9.05
C VAL A 126 -14.48 -17.84 9.84
N ILE A 127 -14.29 -16.61 9.35
CA ILE A 127 -14.88 -15.38 9.93
C ILE A 127 -16.40 -15.49 10.04
N ARG A 128 -17.06 -15.90 8.94
CA ARG A 128 -18.52 -16.06 8.87
C ARG A 128 -19.03 -17.15 9.82
N ARG A 129 -18.37 -18.31 9.89
CA ARG A 129 -18.76 -19.37 10.84
C ARG A 129 -18.64 -18.92 12.28
N ALA A 130 -17.66 -18.08 12.59
CA ALA A 130 -17.46 -17.52 13.93
C ALA A 130 -18.39 -16.34 14.24
N GLY A 131 -19.13 -15.80 13.26
CA GLY A 131 -19.94 -14.60 13.43
C GLY A 131 -19.12 -13.35 13.77
N LEU A 132 -17.82 -13.35 13.44
CA LEU A 132 -16.92 -12.23 13.70
C LEU A 132 -17.28 -11.05 12.81
N ARG A 133 -17.42 -9.84 13.39
CA ARG A 133 -17.72 -8.64 12.61
C ARG A 133 -16.52 -8.28 11.75
N TYR A 134 -16.73 -8.18 10.45
CA TYR A 134 -15.73 -7.78 9.48
C TYR A 134 -16.17 -6.53 8.72
N VAL A 135 -15.36 -5.49 8.80
CA VAL A 135 -15.58 -4.20 8.17
C VAL A 135 -14.54 -3.95 7.10
N GLN A 136 -14.99 -3.68 5.88
CA GLN A 136 -14.15 -3.30 4.75
C GLN A 136 -14.40 -1.82 4.47
N ILE A 137 -13.34 -1.01 4.50
CA ILE A 137 -13.43 0.44 4.30
C ILE A 137 -12.50 0.89 3.18
N SER A 138 -12.82 2.01 2.54
CA SER A 138 -11.90 2.71 1.67
C SER A 138 -12.03 4.22 1.83
N ARG A 139 -11.16 4.94 1.14
CA ARG A 139 -11.33 6.39 0.97
C ARG A 139 -12.51 6.67 0.06
N ALA A 140 -13.20 7.77 0.33
CA ALA A 140 -14.25 8.29 -0.53
C ALA A 140 -13.69 9.17 -1.67
N GLY A 141 -12.54 9.82 -1.44
CA GLY A 141 -11.93 10.73 -2.40
C GLY A 141 -10.48 11.10 -2.08
N GLN A 142 -9.96 12.10 -2.81
CA GLN A 142 -8.57 12.54 -2.77
C GLN A 142 -8.22 13.37 -1.53
N SER A 143 -9.18 14.12 -1.00
CA SER A 143 -9.06 14.90 0.23
C SER A 143 -9.34 14.03 1.46
N GLN A 144 -8.91 14.49 2.64
CA GLN A 144 -9.39 13.91 3.91
C GLN A 144 -10.82 14.35 4.20
N GLU A 145 -11.24 15.50 3.69
CA GLU A 145 -12.60 16.04 3.84
C GLU A 145 -13.65 15.19 3.14
N ASP A 146 -13.25 14.46 2.09
CA ASP A 146 -14.12 13.50 1.40
C ASP A 146 -14.51 12.33 2.32
N GLY A 147 -13.73 12.08 3.37
CA GLY A 147 -14.01 11.03 4.35
C GLY A 147 -13.70 9.60 3.85
N ILE A 148 -14.33 8.64 4.51
CA ILE A 148 -14.23 7.21 4.21
C ILE A 148 -15.60 6.66 3.81
N VAL A 149 -15.60 5.55 3.10
CA VAL A 149 -16.80 4.75 2.86
C VAL A 149 -16.65 3.37 3.48
N ILE A 150 -17.76 2.85 4.00
CA ILE A 150 -17.89 1.45 4.40
C ILE A 150 -18.34 0.69 3.15
N LEU A 151 -17.51 -0.24 2.69
CA LEU A 151 -17.77 -1.11 1.54
C LEU A 151 -18.61 -2.31 1.96
N ASP A 152 -18.35 -2.83 3.16
CA ASP A 152 -19.09 -3.92 3.81
C ASP A 152 -18.90 -3.80 5.32
N ASP A 153 -19.95 -4.09 6.07
CA ASP A 153 -19.93 -4.26 7.54
C ASP A 153 -20.87 -5.42 7.88
N SER A 154 -20.29 -6.58 8.14
CA SER A 154 -21.05 -7.83 8.20
C SER A 154 -20.43 -8.83 9.17
N ARG A 155 -21.28 -9.61 9.84
CA ARG A 155 -20.89 -10.83 10.57
C ARG A 155 -20.96 -12.09 9.69
N ALA A 156 -21.40 -11.94 8.45
CA ALA A 156 -21.45 -13.01 7.46
C ALA A 156 -20.91 -12.53 6.10
N PRO A 157 -19.66 -12.03 6.05
CA PRO A 157 -19.08 -11.49 4.82
C PRO A 157 -19.05 -12.56 3.72
N GLN A 158 -19.38 -12.13 2.49
CA GLN A 158 -19.50 -13.04 1.33
C GLN A 158 -18.35 -12.87 0.33
N ARG A 159 -17.74 -11.69 0.29
CA ARG A 159 -16.72 -11.33 -0.70
C ARG A 159 -15.79 -10.26 -0.16
N MET A 160 -14.66 -10.12 -0.82
CA MET A 160 -13.76 -8.99 -0.64
C MET A 160 -14.14 -7.87 -1.62
N PHE A 161 -14.14 -6.63 -1.14
CA PHE A 161 -14.27 -5.44 -1.96
C PHE A 161 -12.88 -4.88 -2.23
N MET A 162 -12.21 -5.40 -3.26
CA MET A 162 -10.82 -5.07 -3.54
C MET A 162 -10.59 -3.63 -4.02
N ARG A 163 -11.66 -2.89 -4.33
CA ARG A 163 -11.63 -1.49 -4.76
C ARG A 163 -12.86 -0.74 -4.26
N GLY A 164 -12.63 0.43 -3.68
CA GLY A 164 -13.67 1.41 -3.35
C GLY A 164 -13.68 2.61 -4.32
N PRO A 165 -14.43 3.68 -3.99
CA PRO A 165 -14.59 4.86 -4.86
C PRO A 165 -13.28 5.58 -5.19
N TRP A 166 -12.31 5.58 -4.27
CA TRP A 166 -10.99 6.17 -4.48
C TRP A 166 -9.87 5.20 -4.09
N ALA A 167 -9.15 4.73 -5.11
CA ALA A 167 -8.00 3.84 -4.96
C ALA A 167 -6.68 4.61 -4.89
N LEU A 168 -5.64 3.93 -4.41
CA LEU A 168 -4.29 4.48 -4.39
C LEU A 168 -3.77 4.75 -5.82
N GLU A 169 -4.17 3.97 -6.82
CA GLU A 169 -3.79 4.26 -8.21
C GLU A 169 -4.35 5.60 -8.71
N ASP A 170 -5.54 6.00 -8.28
CA ASP A 170 -6.17 7.25 -8.71
C ASP A 170 -5.37 8.43 -8.17
N GLU A 171 -4.97 8.36 -6.90
CA GLU A 171 -4.06 9.34 -6.29
C GLU A 171 -2.73 9.42 -7.04
N LEU A 172 -2.12 8.27 -7.33
CA LEU A 172 -0.80 8.19 -7.94
C LEU A 172 -0.81 8.69 -9.40
N ALA A 173 -1.81 8.29 -10.19
CA ALA A 173 -1.99 8.74 -11.57
C ALA A 173 -2.26 10.24 -11.64
N THR A 174 -3.24 10.73 -10.86
CA THR A 174 -3.58 12.16 -10.76
C THR A 174 -2.36 12.98 -10.35
N ALA A 175 -1.57 12.49 -9.40
CA ALA A 175 -0.37 13.16 -8.94
C ALA A 175 0.85 12.97 -9.86
N GLY A 176 0.79 12.10 -10.87
CA GLY A 176 1.95 11.71 -11.68
C GLY A 176 3.13 11.26 -10.81
N THR A 177 2.87 10.32 -9.89
CA THR A 177 3.88 9.78 -8.96
C THR A 177 3.75 8.28 -8.79
N VAL A 178 4.79 7.66 -8.25
CA VAL A 178 4.76 6.28 -7.72
C VAL A 178 4.98 6.30 -6.21
N PRO A 179 4.65 5.21 -5.48
CA PRO A 179 4.98 5.09 -4.07
C PRO A 179 6.47 5.29 -3.82
N GLN A 180 6.81 6.28 -3.00
CA GLN A 180 8.21 6.63 -2.76
C GLN A 180 8.82 5.78 -1.65
N THR A 181 10.05 5.31 -1.88
CA THR A 181 10.91 4.70 -0.85
C THR A 181 11.89 5.71 -0.24
N ALA A 182 11.99 6.89 -0.85
CA ALA A 182 12.84 7.98 -0.38
C ALA A 182 12.44 8.44 1.04
N ALA A 183 13.45 8.81 1.83
CA ALA A 183 13.31 9.29 3.20
C ALA A 183 12.62 8.31 4.19
N ALA A 184 12.60 7.01 3.87
CA ALA A 184 11.97 5.95 4.69
C ALA A 184 10.50 6.26 5.08
N SER A 185 9.83 7.13 4.31
CA SER A 185 8.49 7.61 4.63
C SER A 185 7.45 6.78 3.88
N ARG A 186 6.67 5.96 4.60
CA ARG A 186 5.63 5.10 4.04
C ARG A 186 4.32 5.88 3.80
N ARG A 187 4.41 7.02 3.11
CA ARG A 187 3.29 7.98 2.94
C ARG A 187 2.06 7.36 2.28
N CYS A 188 2.25 6.55 1.24
CA CYS A 188 1.13 5.85 0.59
C CYS A 188 0.39 4.93 1.57
N SER A 189 1.13 4.16 2.38
CA SER A 189 0.54 3.28 3.39
C SER A 189 -0.19 4.05 4.48
N TYR A 190 0.35 5.19 4.91
CA TYR A 190 -0.35 6.04 5.87
C TYR A 190 -1.65 6.60 5.27
N ARG A 191 -1.60 7.20 4.09
CA ARG A 191 -2.78 7.81 3.46
C ARG A 191 -3.84 6.80 3.08
N ALA A 192 -3.46 5.65 2.53
CA ALA A 192 -4.38 4.64 2.02
C ALA A 192 -4.85 3.62 3.06
N LYS A 193 -4.12 3.46 4.18
CA LYS A 193 -4.49 2.50 5.25
C LYS A 193 -4.60 3.15 6.62
N GLY A 194 -3.54 3.82 7.07
CA GLY A 194 -3.50 4.41 8.41
C GLY A 194 -4.61 5.42 8.67
N TRP A 195 -4.74 6.43 7.82
CA TRP A 195 -5.76 7.47 7.97
C TRP A 195 -7.20 6.92 7.91
N PRO A 196 -7.58 6.04 6.94
CA PRO A 196 -8.90 5.43 6.95
C PRO A 196 -9.20 4.61 8.21
N LEU A 197 -8.24 3.79 8.66
CA LEU A 197 -8.40 2.98 9.88
C LEU A 197 -8.57 3.85 11.14
N ASP A 198 -7.80 4.93 11.25
CA ASP A 198 -7.91 5.88 12.36
C ASP A 198 -9.23 6.65 12.32
N THR A 199 -9.69 7.02 11.13
CA THR A 199 -10.96 7.73 10.92
C THR A 199 -12.14 6.84 11.32
N TRP A 200 -12.15 5.59 10.84
CA TRP A 200 -13.16 4.61 11.22
C TRP A 200 -13.15 4.34 12.72
N ALA A 201 -11.97 4.10 13.32
CA ALA A 201 -11.87 3.81 14.74
C ALA A 201 -12.31 4.99 15.62
N THR A 202 -12.11 6.23 15.16
CA THR A 202 -12.58 7.41 15.88
C THR A 202 -14.11 7.48 15.88
N ALA A 203 -14.75 7.14 14.74
CA ALA A 203 -16.20 7.09 14.63
C ALA A 203 -16.81 5.93 15.44
N GLU A 204 -16.19 4.75 15.40
CA GLU A 204 -16.71 3.54 16.05
C GLU A 204 -16.56 3.60 17.57
N TYR A 205 -15.37 3.97 18.06
CA TYR A 205 -15.06 3.86 19.50
C TYR A 205 -15.10 5.20 20.25
N GLY A 206 -15.04 6.34 19.54
CA GLY A 206 -14.94 7.65 20.18
C GLY A 206 -13.77 7.73 21.16
N THR A 207 -14.08 7.93 22.44
CA THR A 207 -13.10 7.98 23.55
C THR A 207 -12.95 6.66 24.30
N THR A 208 -13.67 5.61 23.90
CA THR A 208 -13.63 4.30 24.55
C THR A 208 -12.25 3.68 24.39
N GLU A 209 -11.72 3.16 25.50
CA GLU A 209 -10.48 2.41 25.49
C GLU A 209 -10.67 1.08 24.75
N ARG A 210 -9.72 0.73 23.88
CA ARG A 210 -9.78 -0.50 23.10
C ARG A 210 -8.42 -1.17 22.98
N ILE A 211 -8.44 -2.47 22.78
CA ILE A 211 -7.28 -3.22 22.30
C ILE A 211 -7.14 -2.97 20.80
N HIS A 212 -5.94 -2.68 20.33
CA HIS A 212 -5.65 -2.59 18.90
C HIS A 212 -4.61 -3.64 18.53
N ILE A 213 -5.07 -4.71 17.89
CA ILE A 213 -4.22 -5.81 17.44
C ILE A 213 -3.67 -5.50 16.04
N MET A 214 -2.34 -5.60 15.91
CA MET A 214 -1.61 -5.37 14.66
C MET A 214 -0.75 -6.57 14.31
N GLY A 215 -0.84 -7.07 13.08
CA GLY A 215 -0.05 -8.22 12.60
C GLY A 215 1.42 -7.86 12.34
N PHE A 216 2.22 -7.79 13.40
CA PHE A 216 3.68 -7.73 13.33
C PHE A 216 4.25 -9.05 13.86
N ALA A 217 5.04 -9.73 13.02
CA ALA A 217 5.71 -10.98 13.39
C ALA A 217 6.79 -10.75 14.48
N SER A 218 7.22 -11.81 15.14
CA SER A 218 8.09 -11.73 16.33
C SER A 218 9.43 -11.01 16.09
N GLU A 219 9.96 -11.10 14.86
CA GLU A 219 11.19 -10.47 14.38
C GLU A 219 11.02 -9.00 13.97
N GLU A 220 9.78 -8.49 13.87
CA GLU A 220 9.48 -7.13 13.41
C GLU A 220 9.56 -6.06 14.51
N THR A 221 10.58 -6.15 15.37
CA THR A 221 10.77 -5.30 16.55
C THR A 221 10.80 -3.80 16.23
N ALA A 222 11.44 -3.41 15.12
CA ALA A 222 11.49 -2.02 14.69
C ALA A 222 10.11 -1.44 14.34
N ARG A 223 9.17 -2.26 13.84
CA ARG A 223 7.79 -1.83 13.54
C ARG A 223 7.00 -1.63 14.82
N VAL A 224 7.19 -2.51 15.80
CA VAL A 224 6.60 -2.39 17.15
C VAL A 224 7.04 -1.10 17.82
N GLN A 225 8.35 -0.84 17.89
CA GLN A 225 8.88 0.38 18.52
C GLN A 225 8.37 1.65 17.83
N LYS A 226 8.29 1.62 16.50
CA LYS A 226 7.72 2.72 15.75
C LYS A 226 6.23 2.91 16.07
N ASP A 227 5.43 1.85 16.15
CA ASP A 227 4.02 1.95 16.50
C ASP A 227 3.77 2.51 17.91
N LEU A 228 4.56 2.07 18.88
CA LEU A 228 4.48 2.58 20.25
C LEU A 228 4.79 4.08 20.32
N SER A 229 5.61 4.62 19.41
CA SER A 229 6.00 6.04 19.41
C SER A 229 4.87 7.01 19.01
N TYR A 230 3.72 6.52 18.56
CA TYR A 230 2.56 7.35 18.22
C TYR A 230 1.24 6.78 18.76
N SER A 231 1.31 5.92 19.78
CA SER A 231 0.09 5.40 20.43
C SER A 231 -0.68 6.51 21.14
N ARG A 232 -2.02 6.39 21.14
CA ARG A 232 -2.94 7.34 21.79
C ARG A 232 -3.40 6.81 23.14
N ALA A 233 -3.87 7.69 24.02
CA ALA A 233 -4.34 7.33 25.35
C ALA A 233 -5.47 6.28 25.38
N THR A 234 -6.30 6.20 24.33
CA THR A 234 -7.43 5.25 24.22
C THR A 234 -7.09 3.95 23.48
N ARG A 235 -5.85 3.80 23.03
CA ARG A 235 -5.38 2.66 22.22
C ARG A 235 -4.38 1.83 23.01
N ARG A 236 -4.71 0.55 23.23
CA ARG A 236 -3.77 -0.43 23.79
C ARG A 236 -3.26 -1.35 22.69
N SER A 237 -2.07 -1.05 22.15
CA SER A 237 -1.46 -1.85 21.09
C SER A 237 -1.09 -3.23 21.60
N VAL A 238 -1.57 -4.27 20.91
CA VAL A 238 -1.18 -5.67 21.14
C VAL A 238 -0.61 -6.22 19.83
N TYR A 239 0.44 -7.03 19.95
CA TYR A 239 1.10 -7.66 18.82
C TYR A 239 1.14 -9.18 19.02
N PRO A 240 0.85 -9.97 17.98
CA PRO A 240 0.93 -11.44 18.00
C PRO A 240 2.35 -11.96 18.24
N ARG A 241 3.36 -11.08 18.24
CA ARG A 241 4.69 -11.33 18.79
C ARG A 241 4.67 -12.12 20.10
N GLN A 242 3.67 -11.89 20.96
CA GLN A 242 3.51 -12.62 22.22
C GLN A 242 3.42 -14.14 22.02
N TRP A 243 3.01 -14.58 20.82
CA TRP A 243 2.89 -15.98 20.43
C TRP A 243 4.20 -16.61 19.94
N GLY A 244 5.24 -15.80 19.74
CA GLY A 244 6.54 -16.28 19.27
C GLY A 244 6.54 -16.72 17.81
N TYR A 245 5.55 -16.29 17.02
CA TYR A 245 5.44 -16.60 15.60
C TYR A 245 6.30 -15.64 14.79
N ASP A 246 7.27 -16.19 14.07
CA ASP A 246 7.96 -15.48 13.01
C ASP A 246 7.25 -15.66 11.66
N ARG A 247 7.71 -14.95 10.64
CA ARG A 247 7.12 -14.99 9.31
C ARG A 247 7.07 -16.40 8.72
N GLN A 248 8.05 -17.25 9.03
CA GLN A 248 8.18 -18.60 8.50
C GLN A 248 7.16 -19.52 9.17
N LEU A 249 7.07 -19.48 10.50
CA LEU A 249 6.05 -20.20 11.27
C LEU A 249 4.64 -19.80 10.83
N CYS A 250 4.39 -18.52 10.58
CA CYS A 250 3.11 -18.07 10.06
C CYS A 250 2.76 -18.71 8.69
N LEU A 251 3.75 -18.89 7.80
CA LEU A 251 3.53 -19.56 6.50
C LEU A 251 3.26 -21.05 6.67
N GLU A 252 4.07 -21.71 7.51
CA GLU A 252 3.93 -23.14 7.79
C GLU A 252 2.59 -23.46 8.42
N TYR A 253 2.15 -22.63 9.36
CA TYR A 253 0.83 -22.71 9.98
C TYR A 253 -0.29 -22.64 8.94
N LEU A 254 -0.31 -21.60 8.09
CA LEU A 254 -1.37 -21.42 7.10
C LEU A 254 -1.31 -22.52 6.02
N ARG A 255 -0.11 -22.99 5.65
CA ARG A 255 0.04 -24.13 4.75
C ARG A 255 -0.51 -25.41 5.37
N ALA A 256 -0.23 -25.69 6.64
CA ALA A 256 -0.78 -26.84 7.34
C ALA A 256 -2.31 -26.76 7.47
N ARG A 257 -2.84 -25.56 7.72
CA ARG A 257 -4.27 -25.33 7.96
C ARG A 257 -5.11 -25.26 6.69
N TYR A 258 -4.60 -24.64 5.63
CA TYR A 258 -5.36 -24.32 4.41
C TYR A 258 -4.82 -25.02 3.15
N GLY A 259 -3.67 -25.70 3.24
CA GLY A 259 -3.07 -26.40 2.11
C GLY A 259 -2.40 -25.50 1.07
N ILE A 260 -2.32 -24.19 1.32
CA ILE A 260 -1.77 -23.20 0.37
C ILE A 260 -0.59 -22.43 0.99
N GLU A 261 0.31 -21.94 0.13
CA GLU A 261 1.22 -20.89 0.55
C GLU A 261 0.47 -19.55 0.58
N TRP A 262 0.38 -18.91 1.75
CA TRP A 262 -0.38 -17.67 1.86
C TRP A 262 0.28 -16.56 1.03
N PRO A 263 -0.46 -15.93 0.10
CA PRO A 263 0.12 -14.97 -0.82
C PRO A 263 0.56 -13.69 -0.10
N ARG A 264 1.52 -13.01 -0.72
CA ARG A 264 1.94 -11.70 -0.23
C ARG A 264 0.89 -10.65 -0.58
N SER A 265 0.12 -10.21 0.42
CA SER A 265 -0.74 -9.02 0.30
C SER A 265 0.09 -7.76 0.05
N CYS A 266 -0.01 -7.20 -1.15
CA CYS A 266 0.47 -5.87 -1.51
C CYS A 266 -0.14 -5.44 -2.85
N CYS A 267 -0.11 -4.14 -3.15
CA CYS A 267 -0.50 -3.64 -4.47
C CYS A 267 0.48 -4.09 -5.57
N GLY A 268 0.01 -4.13 -6.83
CA GLY A 268 0.83 -4.45 -8.00
C GLY A 268 2.09 -3.58 -8.13
N TYR A 269 1.96 -2.32 -7.76
CA TYR A 269 2.99 -1.27 -7.80
C TYR A 269 3.64 -1.04 -6.43
N PHE A 270 3.82 -2.09 -5.63
CA PHE A 270 4.48 -1.97 -4.34
C PHE A 270 5.99 -1.77 -4.49
N PRO A 271 6.58 -0.68 -3.97
CA PRO A 271 7.94 -0.29 -4.35
C PRO A 271 9.04 -1.15 -3.69
N PHE A 272 8.69 -1.97 -2.70
CA PHE A 272 9.59 -2.97 -2.11
C PHE A 272 9.40 -4.38 -2.69
N ALA A 273 8.55 -4.55 -3.72
CA ALA A 273 8.40 -5.80 -4.44
C ALA A 273 9.55 -6.07 -5.44
N GLY A 274 10.24 -5.01 -5.89
CA GLY A 274 11.40 -5.07 -6.78
C GLY A 274 12.68 -4.45 -6.19
N GLY A 275 13.69 -4.26 -7.04
CA GLY A 275 14.94 -3.57 -6.73
C GLY A 275 16.13 -4.48 -6.37
N SER A 276 15.99 -5.79 -6.54
CA SER A 276 17.11 -6.75 -6.52
C SER A 276 16.81 -7.88 -7.48
N ARG A 277 17.82 -8.64 -7.93
CA ARG A 277 17.63 -9.76 -8.87
C ARG A 277 16.54 -10.75 -8.41
N ALA A 278 16.60 -11.19 -7.16
CA ALA A 278 15.62 -12.12 -6.60
C ALA A 278 14.22 -11.52 -6.48
N LYS A 279 14.11 -10.24 -6.09
CA LYS A 279 12.83 -9.54 -5.99
C LYS A 279 12.21 -9.30 -7.36
N ASN A 280 13.01 -8.90 -8.34
CA ASN A 280 12.60 -8.67 -9.72
C ASN A 280 12.07 -9.97 -10.36
N ALA A 281 12.72 -11.11 -10.12
CA ALA A 281 12.22 -12.41 -10.58
C ALA A 281 10.84 -12.73 -9.98
N ARG A 282 10.66 -12.57 -8.67
CA ARG A 282 9.38 -12.84 -7.99
C ARG A 282 8.25 -11.93 -8.44
N ILE A 283 8.49 -10.62 -8.57
CA ILE A 283 7.44 -9.70 -9.06
C ILE A 283 7.13 -9.95 -10.54
N ALA A 284 8.12 -10.34 -11.34
CA ALA A 284 7.89 -10.72 -12.74
C ALA A 284 7.01 -11.98 -12.84
N GLU A 285 7.20 -12.99 -11.99
CA GLU A 285 6.30 -14.16 -11.92
C GLU A 285 4.86 -13.76 -11.60
N ARG A 286 4.67 -12.87 -10.61
CA ARG A 286 3.32 -12.36 -10.29
C ARG A 286 2.70 -11.57 -11.44
N TRP A 287 3.49 -10.77 -12.16
CA TRP A 287 3.00 -10.08 -13.36
C TRP A 287 2.75 -11.02 -14.55
N ARG A 288 3.40 -12.19 -14.62
CA ARG A 288 3.01 -13.23 -15.60
C ARG A 288 1.66 -13.83 -15.26
N ALA A 289 1.42 -14.11 -13.97
CA ALA A 289 0.15 -14.65 -13.50
C ALA A 289 -0.99 -13.63 -13.64
N GLN A 290 -0.73 -12.35 -13.32
CA GLN A 290 -1.69 -11.26 -13.42
C GLN A 290 -1.10 -10.08 -14.23
N PRO A 291 -1.19 -10.13 -15.58
CA PRO A 291 -0.60 -9.10 -16.45
C PRO A 291 -1.09 -7.68 -16.18
N SER A 292 -2.35 -7.49 -15.79
CA SER A 292 -2.94 -6.19 -15.48
C SER A 292 -2.19 -5.43 -14.38
N ALA A 293 -1.68 -6.15 -13.36
CA ALA A 293 -0.89 -5.56 -12.29
C ALA A 293 0.46 -5.03 -12.80
N GLY A 294 1.09 -5.74 -13.76
CA GLY A 294 2.31 -5.29 -14.43
C GLY A 294 2.06 -4.08 -15.32
N VAL A 295 0.98 -4.10 -16.10
CA VAL A 295 0.57 -2.98 -16.97
C VAL A 295 0.35 -1.72 -16.15
N LEU A 296 -0.39 -1.81 -15.05
CA LEU A 296 -0.64 -0.69 -14.16
C LEU A 296 0.64 -0.15 -13.50
N SER A 297 1.53 -1.05 -13.07
CA SER A 297 2.79 -0.65 -12.43
C SER A 297 3.69 0.13 -13.38
N ILE A 298 3.81 -0.33 -14.61
CA ILE A 298 4.58 0.34 -15.66
C ILE A 298 3.90 1.65 -16.04
N TRP A 299 2.58 1.66 -16.21
CA TRP A 299 1.81 2.87 -16.52
C TRP A 299 2.04 3.99 -15.50
N LEU A 300 1.87 3.70 -14.21
CA LEU A 300 2.09 4.68 -13.14
C LEU A 300 3.53 5.16 -13.11
N GLU A 301 4.49 4.26 -13.32
CA GLU A 301 5.90 4.64 -13.40
C GLU A 301 6.20 5.53 -14.61
N LEU A 302 5.61 5.28 -15.78
CA LEU A 302 5.81 6.14 -16.96
C LEU A 302 5.26 7.55 -16.74
N LEU A 303 4.10 7.69 -16.10
CA LEU A 303 3.57 9.00 -15.69
C LEU A 303 4.53 9.71 -14.72
N ALA A 304 5.01 8.98 -13.71
CA ALA A 304 5.95 9.52 -12.73
C ALA A 304 7.30 9.92 -13.35
N LEU A 305 7.83 9.06 -14.22
CA LEU A 305 9.07 9.31 -14.95
C LEU A 305 8.91 10.43 -15.96
N ALA A 306 7.73 10.70 -16.51
CA ALA A 306 7.44 11.85 -17.35
C ALA A 306 7.41 13.18 -16.59
N LEU A 307 7.13 13.17 -15.29
CA LEU A 307 7.27 14.37 -14.47
C LEU A 307 8.62 14.45 -13.77
N ASN A 308 9.27 13.34 -13.44
CA ASN A 308 10.55 13.32 -12.74
C ASN A 308 11.38 12.10 -13.17
N PRO A 309 12.49 12.27 -13.92
CA PRO A 309 13.28 11.14 -14.42
C PRO A 309 13.94 10.31 -13.30
N ARG A 310 13.95 10.80 -12.05
CA ARG A 310 14.48 10.07 -10.88
C ARG A 310 13.42 9.31 -10.09
N MET A 311 12.16 9.29 -10.55
CA MET A 311 11.05 8.69 -9.83
C MET A 311 10.71 7.28 -10.35
N ALA A 312 11.73 6.41 -10.39
CA ALA A 312 11.54 4.99 -10.65
C ALA A 312 10.75 4.32 -9.51
N LEU A 313 9.97 3.28 -9.85
CA LEU A 313 9.17 2.54 -8.90
C LEU A 313 10.04 1.73 -7.92
N PHE A 314 11.12 1.14 -8.41
CA PHE A 314 12.07 0.40 -7.58
C PHE A 314 13.38 1.16 -7.40
N LYS A 315 14.07 0.86 -6.29
CA LYS A 315 15.27 1.60 -5.86
C LYS A 315 16.40 1.60 -6.90
N THR A 316 16.55 0.52 -7.66
CA THR A 316 17.71 0.26 -8.53
C THR A 316 17.33 -0.08 -9.98
N SER A 317 16.03 -0.13 -10.30
CA SER A 317 15.53 -0.46 -11.62
C SER A 317 14.13 0.13 -11.83
N THR A 318 13.72 0.29 -13.07
CA THR A 318 12.35 0.65 -13.41
C THR A 318 11.46 -0.60 -13.52
N ALA A 319 10.16 -0.47 -13.31
CA ALA A 319 9.18 -1.50 -13.64
C ALA A 319 9.25 -1.89 -15.13
N TRP A 320 9.44 -0.89 -16.00
CA TRP A 320 9.67 -1.10 -17.44
C TRP A 320 10.88 -2.03 -17.70
N GLN A 321 12.02 -1.74 -17.06
CA GLN A 321 13.24 -2.55 -17.17
C GLN A 321 13.03 -3.98 -16.66
N VAL A 322 12.33 -4.15 -15.55
CA VAL A 322 12.01 -5.49 -15.01
C VAL A 322 11.19 -6.30 -16.02
N ALA A 323 10.19 -5.70 -16.65
CA ALA A 323 9.37 -6.39 -17.63
C ALA A 323 10.16 -6.82 -18.88
N HIS A 324 11.05 -5.97 -19.39
CA HIS A 324 11.96 -6.34 -20.49
C HIS A 324 12.94 -7.45 -20.09
N GLN A 325 13.61 -7.32 -18.95
CA GLN A 325 14.63 -8.28 -18.49
C GLN A 325 14.07 -9.69 -18.26
N HIS A 326 12.77 -9.80 -17.96
CA HIS A 326 12.12 -11.06 -17.66
C HIS A 326 11.18 -11.57 -18.76
N GLY A 327 11.21 -10.95 -19.96
CA GLY A 327 10.47 -11.38 -21.15
C GLY A 327 8.95 -11.33 -20.97
N LEU A 328 8.43 -10.24 -20.40
CA LEU A 328 7.00 -10.09 -20.12
C LEU A 328 6.23 -9.54 -21.32
N ASP A 329 6.33 -10.20 -22.48
CA ASP A 329 5.85 -9.66 -23.77
C ASP A 329 4.37 -9.29 -23.76
N ARG A 330 3.52 -10.09 -23.11
CA ARG A 330 2.08 -9.79 -22.95
C ARG A 330 1.85 -8.50 -22.15
N VAL A 331 2.64 -8.26 -21.11
CA VAL A 331 2.55 -7.03 -20.30
C VAL A 331 3.02 -5.84 -21.14
N LEU A 332 4.14 -5.99 -21.85
CA LEU A 332 4.71 -4.92 -22.67
C LEU A 332 3.80 -4.53 -23.84
N ALA A 333 3.19 -5.52 -24.51
CA ALA A 333 2.20 -5.29 -25.56
C ALA A 333 0.99 -4.53 -25.02
N ALA A 334 0.42 -4.96 -23.89
CA ALA A 334 -0.73 -4.29 -23.27
C ALA A 334 -0.40 -2.87 -22.77
N VAL A 335 0.82 -2.61 -22.30
CA VAL A 335 1.27 -1.25 -21.99
C VAL A 335 1.32 -0.40 -23.26
N GLN A 336 1.87 -0.92 -24.35
CA GLN A 336 1.97 -0.21 -25.62
C GLN A 336 0.59 0.09 -26.23
N GLU A 337 -0.34 -0.86 -26.17
CA GLU A 337 -1.74 -0.66 -26.53
C GLU A 337 -2.38 0.45 -25.70
N ARG A 338 -2.20 0.43 -24.37
CA ARG A 338 -2.71 1.47 -23.48
C ARG A 338 -2.12 2.85 -23.80
N LEU A 339 -0.81 2.93 -24.05
CA LEU A 339 -0.15 4.18 -24.44
C LEU A 339 -0.69 4.74 -25.76
N ASN A 340 -0.97 3.86 -26.73
CA ASN A 340 -1.50 4.24 -28.03
C ASN A 340 -2.98 4.65 -27.98
N ALA A 341 -3.79 4.00 -27.15
CA ALA A 341 -5.21 4.29 -26.98
C ALA A 341 -5.49 5.54 -26.13
N SER A 342 -4.51 5.98 -25.32
CA SER A 342 -4.67 7.13 -24.44
C SER A 342 -4.59 8.44 -25.20
N ARG A 343 -5.33 9.46 -24.75
CA ARG A 343 -5.01 10.86 -25.09
C ARG A 343 -3.72 11.26 -24.39
N TRP A 344 -2.94 12.11 -25.04
CA TRP A 344 -1.69 12.65 -24.53
C TRP A 344 -1.80 14.16 -24.36
N ALA A 345 -0.91 14.70 -23.54
CA ALA A 345 -0.71 16.12 -23.38
C ALA A 345 0.78 16.46 -23.33
N ILE A 346 1.07 17.69 -23.73
CA ILE A 346 2.32 18.35 -23.38
C ILE A 346 2.11 19.02 -22.03
N TYR A 347 2.96 18.67 -21.07
CA TYR A 347 2.96 19.30 -19.76
C TYR A 347 4.11 20.29 -19.65
N ASP A 348 3.81 21.52 -19.19
CA ASP A 348 4.82 22.46 -18.70
C ASP A 348 5.12 22.15 -17.24
N VAL A 349 6.33 21.63 -16.98
CA VAL A 349 6.77 21.26 -15.64
C VAL A 349 7.80 22.28 -15.18
N ARG A 350 7.46 23.02 -14.12
CA ARG A 350 8.31 24.04 -13.51
C ARG A 350 8.66 23.65 -12.08
N ARG A 351 9.92 23.89 -11.68
CA ARG A 351 10.37 23.69 -10.30
C ARG A 351 11.29 24.78 -9.81
N VAL A 352 11.11 25.17 -8.55
CA VAL A 352 12.08 25.96 -7.79
C VAL A 352 12.67 25.10 -6.69
N PHE A 353 13.95 24.80 -6.78
CA PHE A 353 14.72 24.15 -5.74
C PHE A 353 15.22 25.20 -4.76
N ARG A 354 14.67 25.23 -3.54
CA ARG A 354 15.08 26.20 -2.52
C ARG A 354 16.43 25.82 -1.88
N PRO A 355 17.16 26.78 -1.27
CA PRO A 355 18.31 26.46 -0.42
C PRO A 355 17.90 25.54 0.74
N HIS A 356 18.80 24.66 1.16
CA HIS A 356 18.55 23.78 2.29
C HIS A 356 18.38 24.59 3.58
N GLY A 357 17.36 24.27 4.37
CA GLY A 357 17.08 24.97 5.63
C GLY A 357 16.44 26.36 5.49
N ALA A 358 16.19 26.85 4.26
CA ALA A 358 15.53 28.13 4.06
C ALA A 358 14.11 28.14 4.64
N LYS A 359 13.78 29.17 5.41
CA LYS A 359 12.43 29.43 5.98
C LYS A 359 11.97 30.83 5.55
N LEU A 360 10.74 31.20 5.90
CA LEU A 360 10.27 32.57 5.69
C LEU A 360 11.18 33.52 6.48
N GLY A 361 11.78 34.52 5.81
CA GLY A 361 12.69 35.49 6.43
C GLY A 361 14.08 34.97 6.84
N VAL A 362 14.40 33.69 6.59
CA VAL A 362 15.69 33.09 6.97
C VAL A 362 16.37 32.47 5.75
N ALA A 363 17.57 32.96 5.44
CA ALA A 363 18.41 32.41 4.38
C ALA A 363 18.82 30.97 4.71
N GLY A 364 18.83 30.11 3.69
CA GLY A 364 19.33 28.74 3.81
C GLY A 364 20.71 28.58 3.16
N ASP A 365 21.25 27.37 3.23
CA ASP A 365 22.51 27.01 2.57
C ASP A 365 22.29 26.83 1.06
N SER A 366 22.84 27.77 0.28
CA SER A 366 22.74 27.81 -1.19
C SER A 366 23.55 26.72 -1.89
N SER A 367 24.49 26.07 -1.22
CA SER A 367 25.26 24.95 -1.78
C SER A 367 24.48 23.63 -1.73
N ARG A 368 23.44 23.57 -0.89
CA ARG A 368 22.67 22.34 -0.64
C ARG A 368 21.23 22.45 -1.12
N LYS A 369 20.78 21.40 -1.80
CA LYS A 369 19.41 21.31 -2.31
C LYS A 369 18.41 21.17 -1.15
N GLY A 370 17.48 22.11 -1.07
CA GLY A 370 16.32 22.07 -0.18
C GLY A 370 15.07 21.49 -0.86
N ARG A 371 13.90 21.83 -0.31
CA ARG A 371 12.61 21.41 -0.85
C ARG A 371 12.41 21.96 -2.26
N ALA A 372 11.94 21.10 -3.16
CA ALA A 372 11.46 21.51 -4.48
C ALA A 372 10.02 22.01 -4.37
N TRP A 373 9.79 23.23 -4.84
CA TRP A 373 8.48 23.76 -5.15
C TRP A 373 8.16 23.47 -6.61
N ARG A 374 6.88 23.28 -6.95
CA ARG A 374 6.50 22.75 -8.27
C ARG A 374 5.18 23.29 -8.79
N SER A 375 5.15 23.45 -10.10
CA SER A 375 3.96 23.72 -10.91
C SER A 375 3.96 22.76 -12.11
N THR A 376 2.79 22.26 -12.48
CA THR A 376 2.61 21.33 -13.60
C THR A 376 1.25 21.61 -14.21
N HIS A 377 1.25 21.93 -15.50
CA HIS A 377 0.04 22.23 -16.26
C HIS A 377 0.06 21.54 -17.63
N ALA A 378 -1.06 20.97 -18.04
CA ALA A 378 -1.24 20.56 -19.43
C ALA A 378 -1.46 21.80 -20.31
N VAL A 379 -0.61 21.99 -21.32
CA VAL A 379 -0.68 23.17 -22.21
C VAL A 379 -1.26 22.86 -23.59
N HIS A 380 -1.15 21.62 -24.03
CA HIS A 380 -1.70 21.15 -25.29
C HIS A 380 -2.05 19.66 -25.17
N SER A 381 -3.03 19.18 -25.95
CA SER A 381 -3.44 17.77 -25.91
C SER A 381 -3.82 17.24 -27.29
N GLY A 382 -3.52 15.96 -27.52
CA GLY A 382 -3.73 15.29 -28.80
C GLY A 382 -3.45 13.80 -28.70
N SER A 383 -3.19 13.18 -29.85
CA SER A 383 -2.69 11.80 -29.91
C SER A 383 -1.24 11.70 -29.42
N ARG A 384 -0.80 10.48 -29.10
CA ARG A 384 0.60 10.20 -28.76
C ARG A 384 1.57 10.70 -29.82
N ALA A 385 1.27 10.42 -31.09
CA ALA A 385 2.15 10.74 -32.21
C ALA A 385 2.33 12.25 -32.37
N GLU A 386 1.24 13.01 -32.29
CA GLU A 386 1.26 14.48 -32.38
C GLU A 386 2.09 15.10 -31.25
N MET A 387 1.80 14.74 -29.99
CA MET A 387 2.48 15.34 -28.84
C MET A 387 3.98 14.98 -28.80
N VAL A 388 4.34 13.75 -29.17
CA VAL A 388 5.74 13.32 -29.27
C VAL A 388 6.46 14.03 -30.40
N ALA A 389 5.82 14.18 -31.57
CA ALA A 389 6.40 14.88 -32.70
C ALA A 389 6.67 16.35 -32.36
N GLU A 390 5.71 17.02 -31.73
CA GLU A 390 5.82 18.43 -31.34
C GLU A 390 7.02 18.66 -30.40
N ILE A 391 7.15 17.86 -29.33
CA ILE A 391 8.30 17.94 -28.42
C ILE A 391 9.62 17.66 -29.14
N SER A 392 9.63 16.70 -30.06
CA SER A 392 10.84 16.29 -30.79
C SER A 392 11.26 17.31 -31.86
N SER A 393 10.30 18.00 -32.50
CA SER A 393 10.56 18.97 -33.56
C SER A 393 10.82 20.39 -33.08
N ALA A 394 10.49 20.71 -31.82
CA ALA A 394 10.75 22.04 -31.25
C ALA A 394 12.22 22.46 -31.41
N ARG A 395 12.48 23.74 -31.64
CA ARG A 395 13.86 24.25 -31.82
C ARG A 395 14.47 24.77 -30.53
N ASP A 396 13.64 25.20 -29.59
CA ASP A 396 14.09 25.80 -28.34
C ASP A 396 14.41 24.73 -27.29
N GLY A 397 15.51 24.93 -26.56
CA GLY A 397 15.94 24.03 -25.48
C GLY A 397 16.60 22.73 -25.95
N SER A 398 17.11 21.96 -24.99
CA SER A 398 17.75 20.66 -25.27
C SER A 398 16.74 19.51 -25.21
N LEU A 399 16.82 18.60 -26.17
CA LEU A 399 16.01 17.39 -26.24
C LEU A 399 16.67 16.28 -25.41
N ASP A 400 15.92 15.73 -24.45
CA ASP A 400 16.18 14.43 -23.87
C ASP A 400 15.19 13.43 -24.50
N PRO A 401 15.66 12.48 -25.34
CA PRO A 401 14.78 11.55 -26.01
C PRO A 401 14.08 10.60 -25.04
N GLY A 402 14.73 10.24 -23.91
CA GLY A 402 14.19 9.46 -22.81
C GLY A 402 13.30 8.25 -23.19
N ILE A 403 12.49 7.79 -22.23
CA ILE A 403 11.31 6.93 -22.51
C ILE A 403 10.13 7.81 -22.92
N THR A 404 10.03 8.99 -22.29
CA THR A 404 9.12 10.08 -22.64
C THR A 404 9.96 11.28 -23.06
N PRO A 405 9.88 11.71 -24.34
CA PRO A 405 10.66 12.82 -24.84
C PRO A 405 10.40 14.10 -24.05
N ARG A 406 11.47 14.84 -23.80
CA ARG A 406 11.47 16.06 -23.00
C ARG A 406 12.28 17.15 -23.64
N ARG A 407 11.78 18.38 -23.52
CA ARG A 407 12.50 19.58 -23.92
C ARG A 407 12.84 20.43 -22.71
N HIS A 408 14.11 20.49 -22.36
CA HIS A 408 14.59 21.34 -21.27
C HIS A 408 14.75 22.79 -21.73
N LEU A 409 13.97 23.68 -21.13
CA LEU A 409 13.99 25.13 -21.40
C LEU A 409 14.83 25.87 -20.35
N VAL A 410 14.80 25.40 -19.11
CA VAL A 410 15.64 25.90 -18.02
C VAL A 410 16.24 24.70 -17.29
N VAL A 411 17.57 24.65 -17.23
CA VAL A 411 18.32 23.58 -16.54
C VAL A 411 18.75 24.08 -15.15
N PRO A 412 18.54 23.28 -14.09
CA PRO A 412 18.92 23.70 -12.75
C PRO A 412 20.44 23.73 -12.58
N ARG A 413 20.93 24.81 -11.98
CA ARG A 413 22.30 24.95 -11.46
C ARG A 413 22.45 24.28 -10.10
N ASN A 414 23.68 23.87 -9.77
CA ASN A 414 24.06 23.36 -8.43
C ASN A 414 24.29 24.48 -7.40
N VAL A 415 23.50 25.55 -7.49
CA VAL A 415 23.46 26.67 -6.55
C VAL A 415 21.99 27.01 -6.37
N TYR A 416 21.54 27.14 -5.13
CA TYR A 416 20.14 27.30 -4.76
C TYR A 416 19.87 28.71 -4.21
N PRO A 417 18.73 29.34 -4.54
CA PRO A 417 17.61 28.77 -5.28
C PRO A 417 17.91 28.52 -6.76
N SER A 418 17.35 27.43 -7.29
CA SER A 418 17.58 26.96 -8.66
C SER A 418 16.28 26.65 -9.38
N CYS A 419 16.14 27.05 -10.64
CA CYS A 419 14.94 26.78 -11.44
C CYS A 419 15.16 25.63 -12.42
N GLU A 420 14.10 24.88 -12.68
CA GLU A 420 14.02 23.89 -13.77
C GLU A 420 12.70 24.11 -14.49
N ARG A 421 12.73 24.13 -15.82
CA ARG A 421 11.55 24.11 -16.68
C ARG A 421 11.78 23.17 -17.84
N PHE A 422 10.84 22.28 -18.08
CA PHE A 422 10.83 21.47 -19.28
C PHE A 422 9.40 21.17 -19.74
N LEU A 423 9.26 20.97 -21.04
CA LEU A 423 8.05 20.44 -21.65
C LEU A 423 8.22 18.92 -21.82
N VAL A 424 7.14 18.16 -21.59
CA VAL A 424 7.17 16.70 -21.72
C VAL A 424 5.87 16.19 -22.32
N ALA A 425 5.97 15.27 -23.28
CA ALA A 425 4.82 14.54 -23.80
C ALA A 425 4.53 13.32 -22.91
N ALA A 426 3.31 13.23 -22.39
CA ALA A 426 2.87 12.10 -21.58
C ALA A 426 1.35 11.89 -21.69
N PRO A 427 0.82 10.74 -21.27
CA PRO A 427 -0.62 10.55 -21.23
C PRO A 427 -1.35 11.62 -20.40
N LEU A 428 -2.54 12.00 -20.86
CA LEU A 428 -3.42 12.97 -20.19
C LEU A 428 -4.13 12.32 -18.99
N ALA A 429 -3.39 12.13 -17.90
CA ALA A 429 -3.87 11.52 -16.66
C ALA A 429 -3.41 12.27 -15.40
N VAL A 430 -2.46 13.21 -15.54
CA VAL A 430 -1.95 14.01 -14.44
C VAL A 430 -2.80 15.28 -14.33
N ALA A 431 -3.28 15.57 -13.13
CA ALA A 431 -3.98 16.83 -12.90
C ALA A 431 -3.00 18.01 -12.80
N ASP A 432 -3.47 19.15 -13.28
CA ASP A 432 -2.85 20.43 -13.04
C ASP A 432 -2.67 20.67 -11.54
N LYS A 433 -1.50 21.18 -11.16
CA LYS A 433 -1.18 21.44 -9.76
C LYS A 433 -0.08 22.48 -9.64
N GLU A 434 -0.27 23.35 -8.66
CA GLU A 434 0.70 24.37 -8.30
C GLU A 434 0.70 24.55 -6.78
N GLU A 435 1.88 24.73 -6.19
CA GLU A 435 1.97 25.11 -4.78
C GLU A 435 1.58 26.59 -4.61
N ARG A 436 0.79 26.92 -3.59
CA ARG A 436 0.36 28.30 -3.31
C ARG A 436 1.58 29.23 -3.17
N GLY A 437 1.63 30.27 -3.99
CA GLY A 437 2.74 31.23 -4.03
C GLY A 437 3.91 30.82 -4.94
N PHE A 438 3.74 29.80 -5.77
CA PHE A 438 4.78 29.32 -6.68
C PHE A 438 5.13 30.35 -7.73
N HIS A 439 4.14 31.01 -8.34
CA HIS A 439 4.35 31.98 -9.42
C HIS A 439 5.27 33.13 -8.97
N GLU A 440 5.02 33.72 -7.80
CA GLU A 440 5.86 34.81 -7.28
C GLU A 440 7.28 34.34 -6.99
N LEU A 441 7.44 33.14 -6.42
CA LEU A 441 8.74 32.53 -6.15
C LEU A 441 9.51 32.20 -7.44
N TRP A 442 8.81 31.77 -8.48
CA TRP A 442 9.37 31.44 -9.80
C TRP A 442 9.93 32.70 -10.46
N GLU A 443 9.11 33.75 -10.60
CA GLU A 443 9.52 35.01 -11.24
C GLU A 443 10.71 35.65 -10.51
N SER A 444 10.67 35.69 -9.17
CA SER A 444 11.77 36.27 -8.40
C SER A 444 13.07 35.49 -8.56
N THR A 445 12.99 34.15 -8.65
CA THR A 445 14.16 33.29 -8.79
C THR A 445 14.74 33.36 -10.20
N ILE A 446 13.92 33.33 -11.25
CA ILE A 446 14.37 33.47 -12.64
C ILE A 446 15.01 34.84 -12.87
N ALA A 447 14.41 35.92 -12.36
CA ALA A 447 14.96 37.26 -12.48
C ALA A 447 16.35 37.36 -11.81
N ALA A 448 16.48 36.85 -10.58
CA ALA A 448 17.76 36.84 -9.85
C ALA A 448 18.84 35.98 -10.54
N GLN A 449 18.42 35.00 -11.34
CA GLN A 449 19.29 34.09 -12.05
C GLN A 449 19.84 34.62 -13.38
N GLY A 450 19.40 35.80 -13.81
CA GLY A 450 19.84 36.43 -15.06
C GLY A 450 19.48 35.62 -16.32
N THR A 451 18.53 34.68 -16.20
CA THR A 451 18.08 33.88 -17.35
C THR A 451 17.18 34.78 -18.19
N THR A 452 17.66 35.15 -19.37
CA THR A 452 16.93 36.01 -20.32
C THR A 452 15.55 35.40 -20.57
N ARG A 453 14.49 36.20 -20.38
CA ARG A 453 13.11 35.83 -20.71
C ARG A 453 13.07 35.33 -22.17
N PHE A 454 12.84 34.03 -22.36
CA PHE A 454 12.37 33.56 -23.66
C PHE A 454 10.89 33.91 -23.81
N ALA A 455 10.55 34.41 -24.99
CA ALA A 455 9.45 35.32 -25.26
C ALA A 455 8.04 34.76 -24.99
N LYS A 456 7.16 35.70 -24.58
CA LYS A 456 5.69 35.71 -24.60
C LYS A 456 4.97 34.45 -24.10
N GLU A 457 4.44 34.56 -22.88
CA GLU A 457 3.14 33.98 -22.56
C GLU A 457 2.11 34.62 -23.52
N SER A 458 1.60 33.83 -24.47
CA SER A 458 0.38 34.15 -25.19
C SER A 458 -0.76 34.01 -24.20
N ALA A 459 -1.22 35.14 -23.65
CA ALA A 459 -2.63 35.28 -23.36
C ALA A 459 -3.42 35.11 -24.68
N ASP A 460 -4.59 34.48 -24.57
CA ASP A 460 -5.57 34.17 -25.63
C ASP A 460 -5.22 32.96 -26.52
N VAL A 461 -5.80 31.78 -26.20
CA VAL A 461 -6.91 31.09 -26.92
C VAL A 461 -7.59 30.10 -25.97
#